data_AF-A0A2M6P118-F1
#
_entry.id   AF-A0A2M6P118-F1
#
_cell.length_a   1.000
_cell.length_b   1.000
_cell.length_c   1.000
_cell.angle_alpha   90.00
_cell.angle_beta   90.00
_cell.angle_gamma   90.00
#
_symmetry.space_group_name_H-M   'P 1'
#
loop_
_entity.id
_entity.type
_entity.pdbx_description
1 polymer ?
#
loop_
_entity_poly.entity_id
_entity_poly.type
_entity_poly.pdbx_seq_one_letter_code
_entity_poly.pdbx_strand_id
1 'polypeptide(L)'
;MSTPQPRTKKRRIEIMSPAGSFAALSAAIKAGADSVYFGVDQLNMRARSANFSFDDLPKIVAQCQEAGVKTYLTLNTVLYNHDIQLMKQICDKAKEVG
;
A
#
# COMPACT_ATOMS: atom_id res chain seq x y z
N MET A 1 3.87 -41.28 -27.72
CA MET A 1 4.32 -40.97 -26.35
C MET A 1 4.29 -39.46 -26.18
N SER A 2 3.31 -38.93 -25.45
CA SER A 2 3.17 -37.49 -25.23
C SER A 2 4.03 -37.09 -24.02
N THR A 3 4.96 -36.17 -24.23
CA THR A 3 5.78 -35.60 -23.17
C THR A 3 4.91 -34.87 -22.14
N PRO A 4 5.14 -35.04 -20.82
CA PRO A 4 4.42 -34.28 -19.81
C PRO A 4 4.85 -32.81 -19.88
N GLN A 5 3.88 -31.90 -19.98
CA GLN A 5 4.16 -30.46 -19.92
C GLN A 5 4.62 -30.03 -18.52
N PRO A 6 5.50 -29.01 -18.43
CA PRO A 6 6.02 -28.52 -17.16
C PRO A 6 4.88 -27.95 -16.30
N ARG A 7 4.75 -28.44 -15.07
CA ARG A 7 3.80 -27.91 -14.09
C ARG A 7 4.12 -26.43 -13.84
N THR A 8 3.17 -25.55 -14.18
CA THR A 8 3.26 -24.12 -13.90
C THR A 8 3.48 -23.90 -12.41
N LYS A 9 4.52 -23.13 -12.06
CA LYS A 9 4.82 -22.72 -10.68
C LYS A 9 3.54 -22.12 -10.08
N LYS A 10 2.96 -22.75 -9.06
CA LYS A 10 1.74 -22.24 -8.39
C LYS A 10 2.01 -20.80 -7.95
N ARG A 11 1.37 -19.83 -8.61
CA ARG A 11 1.40 -18.42 -8.18
C ARG A 11 0.61 -18.34 -6.87
N ARG A 12 1.29 -18.01 -5.77
CA ARG A 12 0.63 -17.74 -4.49
C ARG A 12 -0.26 -16.51 -4.70
N ILE A 13 -1.54 -16.64 -4.35
CA ILE A 13 -2.48 -15.51 -4.38
C ILE A 13 -2.10 -14.57 -3.24
N GLU A 14 -2.08 -13.27 -3.50
CA GLU A 14 -1.84 -12.22 -2.49
C GLU A 14 -3.19 -11.63 -2.06
N ILE A 15 -3.49 -11.67 -0.78
CA ILE A 15 -4.68 -11.04 -0.20
C ILE A 15 -4.32 -9.62 0.24
N MET A 16 -4.81 -8.63 -0.51
CA MET A 16 -4.55 -7.22 -0.25
C MET A 16 -5.79 -6.53 0.35
N SER A 17 -5.62 -5.85 1.48
CA SER A 17 -6.70 -5.15 2.20
C SER A 17 -6.58 -3.62 2.11
N PRO A 18 -7.68 -2.85 2.01
CA PRO A 18 -7.65 -1.40 2.18
C PRO A 18 -7.34 -1.01 3.64
N ALA A 19 -6.52 0.03 3.83
CA ALA A 19 -6.33 0.69 5.11
C ALA A 19 -6.44 2.21 4.98
N GLY A 20 -7.42 2.82 5.68
CA GLY A 20 -7.59 4.28 5.78
C GLY A 20 -7.35 4.84 7.18
N SER A 21 -7.09 3.98 8.17
CA SER A 21 -6.83 4.40 9.55
C SER A 21 -5.99 3.36 10.26
N PHE A 22 -5.36 3.72 11.38
CA PHE A 22 -4.62 2.75 12.21
C PHE A 22 -5.50 1.60 12.71
N ALA A 23 -6.79 1.85 12.96
CA ALA A 23 -7.74 0.80 13.32
C ALA A 23 -7.96 -0.19 12.16
N ALA A 24 -8.16 0.31 10.93
CA ALA A 24 -8.31 -0.52 9.75
C ALA A 24 -7.01 -1.28 9.42
N LEU A 25 -5.85 -0.63 9.56
CA LEU A 25 -4.54 -1.26 9.39
C LEU A 25 -4.34 -2.41 10.38
N SER A 26 -4.62 -2.17 11.68
CA SER A 26 -4.52 -3.20 12.71
C SER A 26 -5.47 -4.37 12.44
N ALA A 27 -6.70 -4.08 11.98
CA ALA A 27 -7.66 -5.11 11.61
C ALA A 27 -7.17 -5.95 10.41
N ALA A 28 -6.63 -5.31 9.37
CA ALA A 28 -6.07 -6.00 8.19
C ALA A 28 -4.91 -6.93 8.56
N ILE A 29 -3.98 -6.46 9.40
CA ILE A 29 -2.87 -7.25 9.91
C ILE A 29 -3.39 -8.46 10.69
N LYS A 30 -4.30 -8.25 11.65
CA LYS A 30 -4.87 -9.34 12.47
C LYS A 30 -5.69 -10.35 11.66
N ALA A 31 -6.30 -9.91 10.57
CA ALA A 31 -7.04 -10.78 9.65
C ALA A 31 -6.13 -11.61 8.73
N GLY A 32 -4.81 -11.38 8.76
CA GLY A 32 -3.84 -12.14 7.96
C GLY A 32 -3.75 -11.70 6.50
N ALA A 33 -3.96 -10.40 6.21
CA ALA A 33 -3.68 -9.87 4.88
C ALA A 33 -2.19 -10.03 4.54
N ASP A 34 -1.88 -10.40 3.29
CA ASP A 34 -0.49 -10.44 2.80
C ASP A 34 0.02 -9.01 2.52
N SER A 35 -0.89 -8.08 2.23
CA SER A 35 -0.56 -6.68 1.95
C SER A 35 -1.70 -5.71 2.26
N VAL A 36 -1.34 -4.43 2.37
CA VAL A 36 -2.28 -3.33 2.53
C VAL A 36 -2.04 -2.25 1.50
N TYR A 37 -3.11 -1.63 1.02
CA TYR A 37 -3.01 -0.38 0.27
C TYR A 37 -3.65 0.78 1.03
N PHE A 38 -3.01 1.94 0.96
CA PHE A 38 -3.44 3.16 1.60
C PHE A 38 -2.99 4.36 0.77
N GLY A 39 -3.60 5.52 1.00
CA GLY A 39 -3.14 6.79 0.43
C GLY A 39 -2.78 7.76 1.55
N VAL A 40 -1.97 8.76 1.19
CA VAL A 40 -1.67 9.92 2.02
C VAL A 40 -2.09 11.19 1.31
N ASP A 41 -2.47 12.20 2.08
CA ASP A 41 -2.80 13.54 1.60
C ASP A 41 -3.85 13.57 0.47
N GLN A 42 -3.78 14.60 -0.39
CA GLN A 42 -4.80 14.95 -1.38
C GLN A 42 -4.67 14.18 -2.70
N LEU A 43 -3.63 13.35 -2.88
CA LEU A 43 -3.43 12.60 -4.12
C LEU A 43 -4.19 11.26 -4.15
N ASN A 44 -5.17 11.06 -3.27
CA ASN A 44 -6.05 9.90 -3.28
C ASN A 44 -7.54 10.24 -3.51
N MET A 45 -8.20 9.55 -4.46
CA MET A 45 -9.65 9.78 -4.71
C MET A 45 -10.57 9.28 -3.58
N ARG A 46 -10.02 8.51 -2.63
CA ARG A 46 -10.74 7.99 -1.44
C ARG A 46 -10.53 8.86 -0.19
N ALA A 47 -10.06 10.10 -0.36
CA ALA A 47 -9.71 11.02 0.73
C ALA A 47 -10.82 11.35 1.75
N ARG A 48 -12.08 11.00 1.45
CA ARG A 48 -13.24 11.43 2.22
C ARG A 48 -13.50 10.62 3.50
N SER A 49 -12.79 9.52 3.74
CA SER A 49 -13.06 8.64 4.89
C SER A 49 -11.77 8.27 5.65
N ALA A 50 -11.27 9.21 6.45
CA ALA A 50 -10.04 9.08 7.25
C ALA A 50 -8.79 8.81 6.38
N ASN A 51 -7.84 9.74 6.40
CA ASN A 51 -6.58 9.58 5.69
C ASN A 51 -5.43 9.56 6.69
N PHE A 52 -4.47 8.69 6.42
CA PHE A 52 -3.13 8.83 6.97
C PHE A 52 -2.54 10.15 6.46
N SER A 53 -1.82 10.83 7.35
CA SER A 53 -1.02 11.99 6.97
C SER A 53 0.31 11.55 6.38
N PHE A 54 0.99 12.47 5.70
CA PHE A 54 2.37 12.30 5.28
C PHE A 54 3.28 11.82 6.43
N ASP A 55 3.09 12.35 7.64
CA ASP A 55 3.94 12.03 8.80
C ASP A 55 3.66 10.64 9.39
N ASP A 56 2.56 10.00 9.02
CA ASP A 56 2.21 8.64 9.46
C ASP A 56 2.96 7.55 8.70
N LEU A 57 3.53 7.86 7.52
CA LEU A 57 4.24 6.91 6.63
C LEU A 57 5.26 6.02 7.37
N PRO A 58 6.21 6.57 8.17
CA PRO A 58 7.17 5.74 8.89
C PRO A 58 6.51 4.74 9.85
N LYS A 59 5.44 5.17 10.53
CA LYS A 59 4.73 4.33 11.51
C LYS A 59 3.94 3.22 10.83
N ILE A 60 3.30 3.50 9.70
CA ILE A 60 2.56 2.51 8.91
C ILE A 60 3.52 1.44 8.42
N VAL A 61 4.65 1.85 7.82
CA VAL A 61 5.66 0.93 7.29
C VAL A 61 6.24 0.06 8.41
N ALA A 62 6.61 0.65 9.55
CA ALA A 62 7.12 -0.11 10.69
C ALA A 62 6.13 -1.19 11.16
N GLN A 63 4.84 -0.84 11.36
CA GLN A 63 3.82 -1.81 11.78
C GLN A 63 3.60 -2.94 10.77
N CYS A 64 3.66 -2.63 9.47
CA CYS A 64 3.50 -3.63 8.42
C CYS A 64 4.72 -4.54 8.32
N GLN A 65 5.93 -3.99 8.40
CA GLN A 65 7.18 -4.74 8.37
C GLN A 65 7.28 -5.70 9.56
N GLU A 66 6.97 -5.23 10.78
CA GLU A 66 6.91 -6.07 11.98
C GLU A 66 5.93 -7.25 11.83
N ALA A 67 4.85 -7.06 11.08
CA ALA A 67 3.83 -8.07 10.82
C ALA A 67 4.09 -8.92 9.56
N GLY A 68 5.15 -8.64 8.78
CA GLY A 68 5.41 -9.31 7.50
C GLY A 68 4.40 -9.00 6.39
N VAL A 69 3.70 -7.86 6.50
CA VAL A 69 2.68 -7.38 5.56
C VAL A 69 3.29 -6.36 4.61
N LYS A 70 3.02 -6.46 3.30
CA LYS A 70 3.54 -5.48 2.33
C LYS A 70 2.70 -4.20 2.33
N THR A 71 3.35 -3.07 2.06
CA THR A 71 2.72 -1.76 1.93
C THR A 71 2.62 -1.34 0.47
N TYR A 72 1.46 -0.78 0.09
CA TYR A 72 1.23 -0.18 -1.22
C TYR A 72 0.65 1.23 -1.06
N LEU A 73 1.43 2.23 -1.46
CA LEU A 73 0.99 3.62 -1.46
C LEU A 73 0.23 3.94 -2.75
N THR A 74 -0.99 4.46 -2.64
CA THR A 74 -1.84 4.79 -3.78
C THR A 74 -1.77 6.28 -4.13
N LEU A 75 -1.42 6.57 -5.38
CA LEU A 75 -1.51 7.89 -6.01
C LEU A 75 -2.52 7.82 -7.16
N ASN A 76 -3.80 7.69 -6.83
CA ASN A 76 -4.85 7.34 -7.79
C ASN A 76 -5.68 8.55 -8.27
N THR A 77 -5.08 9.74 -8.28
CA THR A 77 -5.71 10.98 -8.73
C THR A 77 -5.14 11.41 -10.08
N VAL A 78 -5.93 12.08 -10.92
CA VAL A 78 -5.43 12.72 -12.14
C VAL A 78 -4.41 13.79 -11.73
N LEU A 79 -3.17 13.65 -12.20
CA LEU A 79 -2.09 14.58 -11.86
C LEU A 79 -2.06 15.76 -12.82
N TYR A 80 -2.10 16.97 -12.27
CA TYR A 80 -1.85 18.22 -12.98
C TYR A 80 -0.45 18.76 -12.68
N ASN A 81 0.00 19.76 -13.43
CA ASN A 81 1.33 20.35 -13.23
C ASN A 81 1.60 20.83 -11.79
N HIS A 82 0.56 21.31 -11.08
CA HIS A 82 0.70 21.74 -9.69
C HIS A 82 0.86 20.57 -8.71
N ASP A 83 0.41 19.37 -9.07
CA ASP A 83 0.50 18.17 -8.21
C ASP A 83 1.87 17.49 -8.29
N ILE A 84 2.67 17.78 -9.33
CA ILE A 84 3.94 17.09 -9.58
C ILE A 84 4.93 17.25 -8.41
N GLN A 85 4.99 18.45 -7.81
CA GLN A 85 5.88 18.69 -6.67
C GLN A 85 5.44 17.88 -5.44
N LEU A 86 4.15 17.88 -5.13
CA LEU A 86 3.59 17.10 -4.03
C LEU A 86 3.79 15.60 -4.25
N MET A 87 3.50 15.11 -5.46
CA MET A 87 3.71 13.71 -5.83
C MET A 87 5.16 13.30 -5.65
N LYS A 88 6.11 14.14 -6.08
CA LYS A 88 7.53 13.88 -5.90
C LYS A 88 7.92 13.78 -4.43
N GLN A 89 7.44 14.69 -3.58
CA GLN A 89 7.68 14.65 -2.14
C GLN A 89 7.15 13.36 -1.51
N ILE A 90 5.94 12.94 -1.88
CA ILE A 90 5.33 11.70 -1.40
C ILE A 90 6.14 10.47 -1.84
N CYS A 91 6.55 10.40 -3.10
CA CYS A 91 7.39 9.30 -3.62
C CYS A 91 8.77 9.27 -2.96
N ASP A 92 9.41 10.44 -2.80
CA ASP A 92 10.72 10.56 -2.16
C ASP A 92 10.64 10.08 -0.71
N LYS A 93 9.58 10.43 0.02
CA LYS A 93 9.37 9.98 1.40
C LYS A 93 9.07 8.49 1.49
N ALA A 94 8.19 7.98 0.63
CA ALA A 94 7.88 6.55 0.57
C ALA A 94 9.16 5.73 0.37
N LYS A 95 10.03 6.15 -0.56
CA LYS A 95 11.32 5.51 -0.80
C LYS A 95 12.26 5.55 0.42
N GLU A 96 12.23 6.65 1.19
CA GLU A 96 13.05 6.82 2.39
C GLU A 96 12.62 5.84 3.50
N VAL A 97 11.30 5.64 3.67
CA VAL A 97 10.76 4.84 4.79
C VAL A 97 10.65 3.34 4.49
N GLY A 98 10.58 2.95 3.21
CA GLY A 98 10.48 1.55 2.75
C GLY A 98 9.09 1.14 2.31
#